data_AF-A0A1H5L9N6-F1
#
_entry.id   AF-A0A1H5L9N6-F1
#
_cell.length_a   1.000
_cell.length_b   1.000
_cell.length_c   1.000
_cell.angle_alpha   90.00
_cell.angle_beta   90.00
_cell.angle_gamma   90.00
#
_symmetry.space_group_name_H-M   'P 1'
#
loop_
_entity.id
_entity.type
_entity.pdbx_description
1 polymer ?
#
loop_
_entity_poly.entity_id
_entity_poly.type
_entity_poly.pdbx_seq_one_letter_code
_entity_poly.pdbx_strand_id
1 'polypeptide(L)' 'MTDEPKVKGPASYFPSIEKKYGHPIIHWLNLLKTVSGKKHMEMVALLKTEHGMGHGHANALVAYFLASAKND' A
#
# COMPACT_ATOMS: atom_id res chain seq x y z
N MET A 1 28.87 3.76 -4.88
CA MET A 1 27.90 4.23 -3.86
C MET A 1 26.53 4.01 -4.46
N THR A 2 25.71 3.18 -3.82
CA THR A 2 24.43 2.72 -4.37
C THR A 2 23.44 3.87 -4.41
N ASP A 3 23.08 4.30 -5.62
CA ASP A 3 22.01 5.26 -5.86
C ASP A 3 20.69 4.56 -5.53
N GLU A 4 20.24 4.67 -4.27
CA GLU A 4 18.86 4.32 -3.92
C GLU A 4 17.98 5.36 -4.63
N PRO A 5 17.20 4.96 -5.66
CA PRO A 5 16.32 5.90 -6.33
C PRO A 5 15.40 6.44 -5.24
N LYS A 6 15.48 7.76 -4.97
CA LYS A 6 14.56 8.45 -4.07
C LYS A 6 13.16 8.10 -4.54
N VAL A 7 12.56 7.09 -3.93
CA VAL A 7 11.19 6.67 -4.22
C VAL A 7 10.37 7.85 -3.76
N LYS A 8 9.99 8.74 -4.68
CA LYS A 8 9.17 9.90 -4.39
C LYS A 8 7.71 9.44 -4.50
N GLY A 9 6.98 9.49 -3.39
CA GLY A 9 5.55 9.17 -3.37
C GLY A 9 5.20 8.06 -2.37
N PRO A 10 4.02 7.45 -2.49
CA PRO A 10 3.54 6.47 -1.50
C PRO A 10 4.47 5.26 -1.34
N ALA A 11 5.27 4.96 -2.36
CA ALA A 11 6.28 3.91 -2.35
C ALA A 11 7.43 4.15 -1.36
N SER A 12 7.66 5.38 -0.85
CA SER A 12 8.64 5.61 0.22
C SER A 12 8.26 4.90 1.52
N TYR A 13 6.97 4.63 1.73
CA TYR A 13 6.47 3.94 2.93
C TYR A 13 6.64 2.43 2.85
N PHE A 14 6.97 1.88 1.68
CA PHE A 14 7.00 0.45 1.45
C PHE A 14 8.00 -0.31 2.33
N PRO A 15 9.27 0.09 2.44
CA PRO A 15 10.22 -0.58 3.33
C PRO A 15 9.76 -0.58 4.79
N SER A 16 9.13 0.50 5.23
CA SER A 16 8.59 0.63 6.60
C SER A 16 7.38 -0.28 6.84
N ILE A 17 6.53 -0.45 5.84
CA ILE A 17 5.37 -1.35 5.89
C ILE A 17 5.84 -2.80 5.95
N GLU A 18 6.75 -3.21 5.06
CA GLU A 18 7.29 -4.57 5.05
C GLU A 18 7.99 -4.88 6.37
N LYS A 19 8.80 -3.95 6.88
CA LYS A 19 9.48 -4.11 8.17
C LYS A 19 8.51 -4.17 9.36
N LYS A 20 7.40 -3.43 9.32
CA LYS A 20 6.44 -3.37 10.42
C LYS A 20 5.44 -4.52 10.43
N TYR A 21 4.99 -4.96 9.25
CA TYR A 21 3.94 -5.98 9.12
C TYR A 21 4.48 -7.33 8.64
N GLY A 22 5.77 -7.45 8.30
CA GLY A 22 6.44 -8.71 7.98
C GLY A 22 6.08 -9.33 6.63
N HIS A 23 5.31 -8.62 5.80
CA HIS A 23 4.85 -9.13 4.50
C HIS A 23 5.29 -8.18 3.37
N PRO A 24 5.67 -8.72 2.20
CA PRO A 24 6.11 -7.91 1.07
C PRO A 24 4.99 -7.03 0.52
N ILE A 25 5.30 -5.90 -0.11
CA ILE A 25 4.29 -4.99 -0.70
C ILE A 25 3.37 -5.68 -1.69
N ILE A 26 3.89 -6.61 -2.48
CA ILE A 26 3.10 -7.40 -3.42
C ILE A 26 1.96 -8.15 -2.71
N HIS A 27 2.17 -8.64 -1.48
CA HIS A 27 1.12 -9.29 -0.69
C HIS A 27 -0.04 -8.32 -0.42
N TRP A 28 0.29 -7.10 0.01
CA TRP A 28 -0.69 -6.05 0.29
C TRP A 28 -1.42 -5.58 -0.98
N LEU A 29 -0.70 -5.41 -2.08
CA LEU A 29 -1.31 -5.02 -3.37
C LEU A 29 -2.23 -6.12 -3.92
N ASN A 30 -1.86 -7.40 -3.77
CA ASN A 30 -2.73 -8.51 -4.15
C ASN A 30 -4.02 -8.53 -3.32
N LEU A 31 -3.92 -8.23 -2.03
CA LEU A 31 -5.08 -8.11 -1.16
C LEU A 31 -5.97 -6.92 -1.58
N LEU A 32 -5.37 -5.78 -1.91
CA LEU A 32 -6.12 -4.66 -2.50
C LEU A 32 -6.74 -5.00 -3.86
N LYS A 33 -6.12 -5.88 -4.64
CA LYS A 33 -6.64 -6.37 -5.92
C LYS A 33 -7.93 -7.18 -5.75
N THR A 34 -8.08 -7.95 -4.67
CA THR A 34 -9.33 -8.69 -4.40
C THR A 34 -10.49 -7.75 -4.04
N VAL A 35 -10.17 -6.56 -3.56
CA VAL A 35 -11.15 -5.53 -3.18
C VAL A 35 -11.09 -4.28 -4.07
N SER A 36 -10.51 -4.41 -5.27
CA SER A 36 -10.26 -3.29 -6.19
C SER A 36 -11.52 -2.54 -6.63
N GLY A 37 -12.69 -3.20 -6.56
CA GLY A 37 -14.00 -2.59 -6.81
C GLY A 37 -14.57 -1.75 -5.66
N LYS A 38 -13.90 -1.72 -4.50
CA LYS A 38 -14.33 -0.91 -3.33
C LYS A 38 -13.80 0.53 -3.43
N LYS A 39 -14.38 1.43 -2.65
CA LYS A 39 -13.87 2.81 -2.55
C LYS A 39 -12.53 2.86 -1.81
N HIS A 40 -11.70 3.89 -2.10
CA HIS A 40 -10.43 4.15 -1.40
C HIS A 40 -10.54 3.99 0.13
N MET A 41 -11.55 4.63 0.73
CA MET A 41 -11.76 4.59 2.19
C MET A 41 -12.10 3.20 2.71
N GLU A 42 -12.80 2.37 1.93
CA GLU A 42 -13.11 1.00 2.31
C GLU A 42 -11.87 0.11 2.26
N MET A 43 -11.02 0.29 1.24
CA MET A 43 -9.74 -0.41 1.15
C MET A 43 -8.81 -0.03 2.32
N VAL A 44 -8.75 1.26 2.67
CA VAL A 44 -8.01 1.74 3.84
C VAL A 44 -8.58 1.15 5.13
N ALA A 45 -9.90 1.12 5.27
CA ALA A 45 -10.55 0.53 6.44
C ALA A 45 -10.20 -0.96 6.58
N LEU A 46 -10.23 -1.72 5.48
CA LEU A 46 -9.91 -3.15 5.46
C LEU A 46 -8.48 -3.42 5.93
N LEU A 47 -7.49 -2.69 5.42
CA LEU A 47 -6.10 -2.80 5.89
C LEU A 47 -5.96 -2.47 7.38
N LYS A 48 -6.73 -1.48 7.87
CA LYS A 48 -6.75 -1.12 9.29
C LYS A 48 -7.41 -2.19 10.15
N THR A 49 -8.54 -2.75 9.72
CA THR A 49 -9.34 -3.69 10.52
C THR A 49 -8.78 -5.10 10.48
N GLU A 50 -8.39 -5.60 9.30
CA GLU A 50 -7.91 -6.98 9.15
C GLU A 50 -6.43 -7.12 9.53
N HIS A 51 -5.63 -6.08 9.33
CA HIS A 51 -4.17 -6.16 9.52
C HIS A 51 -3.61 -5.17 10.54
N GLY A 52 -4.47 -4.44 11.25
CA GLY A 52 -4.05 -3.44 12.24
C GLY A 52 -3.17 -2.34 11.63
N MET A 53 -3.31 -2.08 10.33
CA MET A 53 -2.44 -1.15 9.63
C MET A 53 -2.69 0.30 10.09
N GLY A 54 -1.63 1.10 10.24
CA GLY A 54 -1.77 2.52 10.59
C GLY A 54 -2.35 3.33 9.43
N HIS A 55 -3.03 4.45 9.73
CA HIS A 55 -3.70 5.26 8.70
C HIS A 55 -2.77 5.70 7.56
N GLY A 56 -1.57 6.19 7.88
CA GLY A 56 -0.59 6.61 6.85
C GLY A 56 -0.11 5.47 5.97
N HIS A 57 0.13 4.29 6.55
CA HIS A 57 0.57 3.09 5.82
C HIS A 57 -0.52 2.56 4.89
N ALA A 58 -1.75 2.44 5.42
CA ALA A 58 -2.89 1.98 4.64
C ALA A 58 -3.19 2.95 3.49
N ASN A 59 -3.19 4.26 3.77
CA ASN A 59 -3.43 5.27 2.74
C ASN A 59 -2.36 5.24 1.65
N ALA A 60 -1.08 5.03 1.99
CA ALA A 60 -0.01 4.95 1.02
C ALA A 60 -0.16 3.76 0.06
N LEU A 61 -0.48 2.57 0.59
CA LEU A 61 -0.73 1.37 -0.21
C LEU A 61 -1.92 1.54 -1.15
N VAL A 62 -3.05 2.03 -0.63
CA VAL A 62 -4.26 2.21 -1.44
C VAL A 62 -4.05 3.29 -2.49
N ALA A 63 -3.42 4.41 -2.14
CA ALA A 63 -3.12 5.47 -3.10
C ALA A 63 -2.21 4.97 -4.23
N TYR A 64 -1.18 4.17 -3.90
CA TYR A 64 -0.31 3.57 -4.92
C TYR A 64 -1.05 2.57 -5.81
N PHE A 65 -1.88 1.71 -5.21
CA PHE A 65 -2.67 0.72 -5.93
C PHE A 65 -3.66 1.39 -6.90
N LEU A 66 -4.41 2.39 -6.44
CA LEU A 66 -5.34 3.15 -7.27
C LEU A 66 -4.62 3.96 -8.36
N ALA A 67 -3.48 4.57 -8.05
CA ALA A 67 -2.68 5.29 -9.03
C ALA A 67 -2.13 4.35 -10.12
N SER A 68 -1.71 3.14 -9.75
CA SER A 68 -1.29 2.12 -10.73
C SER A 68 -2.47 1.62 -11.57
N ALA A 69 -3.63 1.37 -10.97
CA ALA A 69 -4.83 0.90 -11.67
C ALA A 69 -5.44 1.93 -12.63
N LYS A 70 -5.10 3.22 -12.48
CA LYS A 70 -5.60 4.31 -13.34
C LYS A 70 -4.75 4.55 -14.59
N ASN A 71 -3.61 3.88 -14.72
CA ASN A 71 -2.68 3.99 -15.85
C ASN A 71 -2.75 2.79 -16.82
N ASP A 72 -3.72 1.89 -16.61
CA ASP A 72 -4.06 0.75 -17.49
C ASP A 72 -5.42 1.03 -18.14
#